data_AF-A0A7G8E5T9-F1
#
_entry.id   AF-A0A7G8E5T9-F1
#
_cell.length_a   1.000
_cell.length_b   1.000
_cell.length_c   1.000
_cell.angle_alpha   90.00
_cell.angle_beta   90.00
_cell.angle_gamma   90.00
#
_symmetry.space_group_name_H-M   'P 1'
#
loop_
_entity.id
_entity.type
_entity.pdbx_description
1 polymer ?
#
loop_
_entity_poly.entity_id
_entity_poly.type
_entity_poly.pdbx_seq_one_letter_code
_entity_poly.pdbx_strand_id
1 'polypeptide(L)' 'MKAKFSSASFLANNRVVFNISGNKYRLVVKVDDDVQVIFIRFIGSHAEYDKLDASII' A
#
# COMPACT_ATOMS: atom_id res chain seq x y z
N MET A 1 1.93 -15.34 2.17
CA MET A 1 2.12 -13.93 1.76
C MET A 1 3.09 -13.16 2.67
N LYS A 2 2.99 -13.24 4.01
CA LYS A 2 3.90 -12.54 4.95
C LYS A 2 5.41 -12.81 4.77
N ALA A 3 5.81 -13.99 4.30
CA ALA A 3 7.22 -14.35 4.14
C ALA A 3 7.94 -13.69 2.94
N LYS A 4 7.21 -13.05 2.00
CA LYS A 4 7.81 -12.40 0.81
C LYS A 4 7.88 -10.87 0.90
N PHE A 5 7.19 -10.24 1.86
CA PHE A 5 7.18 -8.79 2.04
C PHE A 5 7.18 -8.46 3.54
N SER A 6 8.35 -8.47 4.16
CA SER A 6 8.53 -8.13 5.57
C SER A 6 8.07 -6.71 5.93
N SER A 7 7.93 -5.83 4.94
CA SER A 7 7.49 -4.44 5.08
C SER A 7 6.02 -4.18 4.71
N ALA A 8 5.25 -5.21 4.34
CA ALA A 8 3.85 -5.02 3.95
C ALA A 8 2.97 -4.80 5.19
N SER A 9 2.24 -3.68 5.19
CA SER A 9 1.20 -3.40 6.18
C SER A 9 -0.17 -3.58 5.55
N PHE A 10 -0.99 -4.43 6.16
CA PHE A 10 -2.36 -4.67 5.73
C PHE A 10 -3.27 -3.69 6.46
N LEU A 11 -4.00 -2.87 5.70
CA LEU A 11 -5.01 -1.94 6.20
C LEU A 11 -6.40 -2.57 6.06
N ALA A 12 -7.39 -1.97 6.72
CA ALA A 12 -8.79 -2.30 6.53
C ALA A 12 -9.21 -2.10 5.04
N ASN A 13 -10.26 -2.81 4.60
CA ASN A 13 -10.81 -2.75 3.23
C ASN A 13 -9.89 -3.29 2.11
N ASN A 14 -9.15 -4.37 2.36
CA ASN A 14 -8.23 -5.01 1.39
C ASN A 14 -7.19 -4.05 0.79
N ARG A 15 -6.75 -3.08 1.59
CA ARG A 15 -5.66 -2.18 1.20
C ARG A 15 -4.34 -2.70 1.74
N VAL A 16 -3.30 -2.61 0.92
CA VAL A 16 -1.96 -3.03 1.26
C VAL A 16 -1.00 -1.89 0.97
N VAL A 17 -0.17 -1.56 1.95
CA VAL A 17 0.89 -0.57 1.81
C VAL A 17 2.23 -1.27 1.72
N PHE A 18 2.98 -0.95 0.67
CA PHE A 18 4.33 -1.44 0.45
C PHE A 18 5.34 -0.31 0.59
N ASN A 19 6.43 -0.59 1.31
CA ASN A 19 7.59 0.29 1.36
C ASN A 19 8.51 -0.05 0.18
N ILE A 20 8.81 0.93 -0.67
CA ILE A 20 9.65 0.73 -1.86
C ILE A 20 10.86 1.67 -1.86
N SER A 21 11.92 1.29 -2.60
CA SER A 21 13.18 2.05 -2.71
C SER A 21 13.84 2.35 -1.35
N GLY A 22 14.08 1.32 -0.54
CA GLY A 22 14.73 1.49 0.76
C GLY A 22 13.92 2.36 1.73
N ASN A 23 12.60 2.15 1.78
CA ASN A 23 11.66 2.86 2.66
C ASN A 23 11.36 4.33 2.27
N LYS A 24 11.88 4.83 1.15
CA LYS A 24 11.70 6.24 0.70
C LYS A 24 10.29 6.54 0.23
N TYR A 25 9.60 5.55 -0.34
CA TYR A 25 8.26 5.72 -0.88
C TYR A 25 7.28 4.70 -0.29
N ARG A 26 6.00 5.02 -0.41
CA ARG A 26 4.86 4.18 -0.09
C ARG A 26 4.07 3.93 -1.38
N LEU A 27 3.79 2.66 -1.63
CA LEU A 27 2.86 2.21 -2.66
C LEU A 27 1.61 1.70 -1.94
N VAL A 28 0.48 2.38 -2.14
CA VAL A 28 -0.82 1.95 -1.62
C VAL A 28 -1.57 1.29 -2.74
N VAL A 29 -1.97 0.04 -2.52
CA VAL A 29 -2.82 -0.70 -3.45
C VAL A 29 -4.08 -1.17 -2.76
N LYS A 30 -5.15 -1.30 -3.54
CA LYS A 30 -6.32 -2.09 -3.17
C LYS A 30 -6.28 -3.39 -3.96
N VAL A 31 -6.39 -4.51 -3.27
CA VAL A 31 -6.49 -5.83 -3.89
C VAL A 31 -7.95 -6.20 -3.96
N ASP A 32 -8.41 -6.53 -5.16
CA ASP A 32 -9.71 -7.12 -5.38
C ASP A 32 -9.51 -8.62 -5.66
N ASP A 33 -9.76 -9.43 -4.64
CA ASP A 33 -9.51 -10.87 -4.66
C ASP A 33 -10.51 -11.61 -5.57
N ASP A 34 -11.70 -11.05 -5.79
CA ASP A 34 -12.75 -11.66 -6.61
C ASP A 34 -12.39 -11.61 -8.09
N VAL A 35 -11.81 -10.48 -8.54
CA VAL A 35 -11.36 -10.31 -9.93
C VAL A 35 -9.86 -10.49 -10.12
N GLN A 36 -9.11 -10.78 -9.05
CA GLN A 36 -7.64 -10.88 -9.04
C GLN A 36 -6.93 -9.65 -9.63
N VAL A 37 -7.46 -8.44 -9.37
CA VAL A 37 -6.91 -7.18 -9.86
C VAL A 37 -6.29 -6.38 -8.71
N ILE A 38 -5.16 -5.74 -9.00
CA ILE A 38 -4.50 -4.81 -8.08
C ILE A 38 -4.68 -3.39 -8.60
N PHE A 39 -5.33 -2.55 -7.81
CA PHE A 39 -5.50 -1.13 -8.13
C PHE A 39 -4.46 -0.30 -7.37
N ILE A 40 -3.62 0.43 -8.10
CA ILE A 40 -2.70 1.40 -7.52
C ILE A 40 -3.50 2.64 -7.11
N ARG A 41 -3.55 2.93 -5.82
CA ARG A 41 -4.27 4.08 -5.26
C ARG A 41 -3.35 5.27 -5.05
N PHE A 42 -2.09 5.01 -4.71
CA PHE A 42 -1.10 6.05 -4.47
C PHE A 42 0.33 5.53 -4.62
N ILE A 43 1.22 6.39 -5.12
CA ILE A 43 2.67 6.23 -5.08
C ILE A 43 3.26 7.59 -4.72
N GLY A 44 4.05 7.64 -3.64
CA GLY A 44 4.71 8.87 -3.22
C GLY A 44 5.60 8.69 -2.01
N SER A 45 6.32 9.75 -1.65
CA SER A 45 7.25 9.77 -0.52
C SER A 45 6.53 9.57 0.81
N HIS A 46 7.28 9.25 1.86
CA HIS A 46 6.70 9.14 3.21
C HIS A 46 6.01 10.45 3.65
N ALA A 47 6.58 11.61 3.31
CA ALA A 47 6.03 12.91 3.67
C ALA A 47 4.74 13.26 2.89
N GLU A 48 4.61 12.78 1.64
CA GLU A 48 3.36 12.90 0.88
C GLU A 48 2.30 11.93 1.39
N TYR A 49 2.72 10.71 1.74
CA TYR A 49 1.84 9.72 2.34
C TYR A 49 1.31 10.17 3.71
N ASP A 50 2.13 10.77 4.58
CA ASP A 50 1.71 11.21 5.92
C ASP A 50 0.66 12.35 5.88
N LYS A 51 0.59 13.08 4.76
CA LYS A 51 -0.45 14.10 4.53
C LYS A 51 -1.75 13.51 4.00
N LEU A 52 -1.73 12.26 3.56
CA LEU A 52 -2.88 11.54 3.04
C LEU A 52 -3.41 10.59 4.10
N ASP A 53 -4.71 10.60 4.31
CA ASP A 53 -5.33 9.59 5.13
C ASP A 53 -5.46 8.28 4.33
N ALA A 54 -4.52 7.36 4.59
CA ALA A 54 -4.47 6.04 3.96
C ALA A 54 -5.72 5.17 4.21
N SER A 55 -6.55 5.54 5.19
CA SER A 55 -7.84 4.89 5.43
C SER A 55 -8.92 5.33 4.43
N ILE A 56 -8.69 6.38 3.64
CA ILE A 56 -9.66 6.93 2.67
C ILE A 56 -9.26 6.65 1.22
N ILE A 57 -7.95 6.64 0.88
CA ILE A 57 -7.43 6.38 -0.48
C ILE A 57 -7.45 4.92 -0.90
#